data_AF-A0A1G6AF01-F1
#
_entry.id   AF-A0A1G6AF01-F1
#
_cell.length_a   1.000
_cell.length_b   1.000
_cell.length_c   1.000
_cell.angle_alpha   90.00
_cell.angle_beta   90.00
_cell.angle_gamma   90.00
#
_symmetry.space_group_name_H-M   'P 1'
#
loop_
_entity.id
_entity.type
_entity.pdbx_description
1 polymer ?
#
loop_
_entity_poly.entity_id
_entity_poly.type
_entity_poly.pdbx_seq_one_letter_code
_entity_poly.pdbx_strand_id
1 'polypeptide(L)'
;MKFRPILQRSSPKENRRLQTIPGVSEAWAATVLAEIGQTVNSLDTDGHLASWAGLCSGSYESAGIKKSSHITQGNRYIKKSLTMSGQIVARSRDPAFLSLYK
;
A
#
# COMPACT_ATOMS: atom_id res chain seq x y z
N MET A 1 -3.66 23.70 16.61
CA MET A 1 -3.81 22.50 15.77
C MET A 1 -4.04 21.29 16.69
N LYS A 2 -5.25 20.70 16.66
CA LYS A 2 -5.61 19.61 17.58
C LYS A 2 -5.04 18.29 17.04
N PHE A 3 -3.93 17.82 17.64
CA PHE A 3 -3.50 16.43 17.52
C PHE A 3 -4.62 15.57 18.11
N ARG A 4 -5.37 14.87 17.25
CA ARG A 4 -6.31 13.84 17.72
C ARG A 4 -5.48 12.63 18.17
N PRO A 5 -5.55 12.19 19.43
CA PRO A 5 -4.96 10.92 19.83
C PRO A 5 -5.88 9.81 19.30
N ILE A 6 -5.64 9.33 18.07
CA ILE A 6 -6.41 8.23 17.47
C ILE A 6 -5.53 6.99 17.44
N LEU A 7 -5.36 6.33 18.58
CA LEU A 7 -4.90 4.93 18.60
C LEU A 7 -5.63 4.19 19.71
N GLN A 8 -6.96 4.11 19.62
CA GLN A 8 -7.63 2.95 20.20
C GLN A 8 -7.29 1.75 19.30
N ARG A 9 -6.33 0.96 19.78
CA ARG A 9 -6.08 -0.46 19.47
C ARG A 9 -6.32 -0.82 18.00
N SER A 10 -5.25 -0.77 17.20
CA SER A 10 -5.17 -1.65 16.02
C SER A 10 -5.61 -3.04 16.45
N SER A 11 -6.64 -3.60 15.80
CA SER A 11 -7.09 -4.95 16.12
C SER A 11 -5.91 -5.89 15.90
N PRO A 12 -5.48 -6.68 16.91
CA PRO A 12 -4.32 -7.56 16.77
C PRO A 12 -4.46 -8.53 15.58
N LYS A 13 -5.71 -8.83 15.21
CA LYS A 13 -6.05 -9.76 14.14
C LYS A 13 -5.76 -9.21 12.74
N GLU A 14 -6.09 -7.94 12.49
CA GLU A 14 -5.83 -7.30 11.20
C GLU A 14 -4.33 -7.09 10.98
N ASN A 15 -3.64 -6.64 12.03
CA ASN A 15 -2.18 -6.47 12.01
C ASN A 15 -1.48 -7.82 11.74
N ARG A 16 -1.88 -8.89 12.43
CA ARG A 16 -1.36 -10.23 12.17
C ARG A 16 -1.65 -10.73 10.76
N ARG A 17 -2.82 -10.41 10.18
CA ARG A 17 -3.12 -10.75 8.78
C ARG A 17 -2.15 -10.06 7.82
N LEU A 18 -1.90 -8.77 7.98
CA LEU A 18 -0.95 -8.05 7.13
C LEU A 18 0.48 -8.59 7.27
N GLN A 19 0.89 -9.00 8.47
CA GLN A 19 2.20 -9.61 8.71
C GLN A 19 2.36 -11.00 8.09
N THR A 20 1.29 -11.64 7.60
CA THR A 20 1.44 -12.88 6.81
C THR A 20 2.02 -12.62 5.43
N ILE A 21 1.97 -11.38 4.94
CA ILE A 21 2.55 -11.00 3.67
C ILE A 21 4.06 -10.86 3.87
N PRO A 22 4.88 -11.57 3.07
CA PRO A 22 6.34 -11.45 3.16
C PRO A 22 6.75 -9.98 2.97
N GLY A 23 7.74 -9.52 3.74
CA GLY A 23 8.27 -8.15 3.70
C GLY A 23 7.42 -7.08 4.38
N VAL A 24 6.23 -7.41 4.90
CA VAL A 24 5.44 -6.49 5.73
C VAL A 24 5.85 -6.65 7.19
N SER A 25 6.50 -5.62 7.75
CA SER A 25 6.83 -5.57 9.17
C SER A 25 5.65 -5.05 9.99
N GLU A 26 5.69 -5.25 11.31
CA GLU A 26 4.67 -4.73 12.23
C GLU A 26 4.47 -3.21 12.09
N ALA A 27 5.56 -2.45 11.93
CA ALA A 27 5.50 -1.00 11.75
C ALA A 27 4.81 -0.62 10.42
N TRP A 28 5.07 -1.36 9.34
CA TRP A 28 4.42 -1.12 8.05
C TRP A 28 2.95 -1.51 8.07
N ALA A 29 2.60 -2.65 8.68
CA ALA A 29 1.22 -3.06 8.89
C ALA A 29 0.43 -2.05 9.74
N ALA A 30 1.03 -1.54 10.82
CA ALA A 30 0.42 -0.50 11.64
C ALA A 30 0.21 0.81 10.86
N THR A 31 1.17 1.19 10.01
CA THR A 31 1.05 2.38 9.14
C THR A 31 -0.10 2.22 8.15
N VAL A 32 -0.20 1.06 7.49
CA VAL A 32 -1.28 0.76 6.55
C VAL A 32 -2.64 0.80 7.24
N LEU A 33 -2.77 0.22 8.43
CA LEU A 33 -4.00 0.25 9.22
C LEU A 33 -4.36 1.64 9.73
N ALA A 34 -3.37 2.46 10.09
CA ALA A 34 -3.59 3.84 10.52
C ALA A 34 -4.12 4.72 9.39
N GLU A 35 -3.72 4.45 8.16
CA GLU A 35 -4.07 5.26 6.98
C GLU A 35 -5.37 4.78 6.30
N ILE A 36 -5.63 3.46 6.26
CA ILE A 36 -6.86 2.89 5.68
C ILE A 36 -8.00 2.88 6.70
N GLY A 37 -7.70 2.69 7.98
CA GLY A 37 -8.67 2.41 9.04
C GLY A 37 -9.02 0.92 9.18
N GLN A 38 -9.86 0.59 10.16
CA GLN A 38 -10.30 -0.80 10.43
C GLN A 38 -11.24 -1.36 9.35
N THR A 39 -11.88 -0.52 8.54
CA THR A 39 -12.78 -0.94 7.46
C THR A 39 -12.40 -0.28 6.15
N VAL A 40 -12.14 -1.10 5.13
CA VAL A 40 -11.73 -0.66 3.79
C VAL A 40 -12.92 -0.25 2.91
N ASN A 41 -14.09 0.00 3.52
CA ASN A 41 -15.37 0.16 2.82
C ASN A 41 -15.42 1.38 1.88
N SER A 42 -14.48 2.30 2.03
CA SER A 42 -14.33 3.49 1.18
C SER A 42 -13.57 3.20 -0.12
N LEU A 43 -12.96 2.02 -0.27
CA LEU A 43 -12.18 1.62 -1.45
C LEU A 43 -12.82 0.38 -2.06
N ASP A 44 -13.57 0.57 -3.14
CA ASP A 44 -14.32 -0.52 -3.78
C ASP A 44 -13.42 -1.62 -4.37
N THR A 45 -12.21 -1.25 -4.83
CA THR A 45 -11.25 -2.20 -5.41
C THR A 45 -9.82 -1.93 -4.95
N ASP A 46 -8.96 -2.94 -5.04
CA ASP A 46 -7.51 -2.85 -4.84
C ASP A 46 -6.86 -1.82 -5.78
N GLY A 47 -7.40 -1.65 -7.00
CA GLY A 47 -6.99 -0.60 -7.93
C GLY A 47 -7.24 0.82 -7.40
N HIS A 48 -8.36 1.06 -6.69
CA HIS A 48 -8.62 2.35 -6.05
C HIS A 48 -7.62 2.62 -4.93
N LEU A 49 -7.26 1.60 -4.16
CA LEU A 49 -6.23 1.71 -3.13
C LEU A 49 -4.86 2.04 -3.74
N ALA A 50 -4.47 1.35 -4.81
CA ALA A 50 -3.20 1.60 -5.50
C ALA A 50 -3.13 3.01 -6.13
N SER A 51 -4.24 3.48 -6.70
CA SER A 51 -4.39 4.83 -7.23
C SER A 51 -4.31 5.89 -6.13
N TRP A 52 -5.02 5.69 -5.01
CA TRP A 52 -4.99 6.59 -3.84
C TRP A 52 -3.61 6.63 -3.18
N ALA A 53 -2.92 5.49 -3.08
CA ALA A 53 -1.54 5.41 -2.62
C ALA A 53 -0.56 6.07 -3.59
N GLY A 54 -0.98 6.41 -4.82
CA GLY A 54 -0.12 6.98 -5.86
C GLY A 54 0.93 5.99 -6.37
N LEU A 55 0.62 4.70 -6.34
CA LEU A 55 1.42 3.63 -6.93
C LEU A 55 1.07 3.41 -8.40
N CYS A 56 -0.15 3.77 -8.80
CA CYS A 56 -0.56 3.76 -10.20
C CYS A 56 -0.05 5.00 -10.95
N SER A 57 0.48 4.83 -12.15
CA SER A 57 0.77 5.94 -13.06
C SER A 57 -0.54 6.56 -13.56
N GLY A 58 -0.61 7.89 -13.64
CA GLY A 58 -1.82 8.54 -14.17
C GLY A 58 -2.13 8.09 -15.61
N SER A 59 -3.41 7.88 -15.92
CA SER A 59 -3.82 7.64 -17.32
C SER A 59 -3.92 9.00 -18.03
N TYR A 60 -2.88 9.36 -18.79
CA TYR A 60 -2.86 10.59 -19.57
C TYR A 60 -2.94 10.25 -21.06
N GLU A 61 -4.17 10.24 -21.59
CA GLU A 61 -4.46 9.94 -22.99
C GLU A 61 -5.26 11.10 -23.60
N SER A 62 -4.97 11.46 -24.84
CA SER A 62 -5.80 12.41 -25.60
C SER A 62 -5.87 11.95 -27.05
N ALA A 63 -7.07 11.90 -27.62
CA ALA A 63 -7.30 11.45 -28.99
C ALA A 63 -6.67 10.07 -29.31
N GLY A 64 -6.68 9.13 -28.35
CA GLY A 64 -6.09 7.79 -28.53
C GLY A 64 -4.56 7.74 -28.35
N ILE A 65 -3.91 8.88 -28.14
CA ILE A 65 -2.45 8.96 -27.96
C ILE A 65 -2.13 8.99 -26.47
N LYS A 66 -1.43 7.95 -26.01
CA LYS A 66 -0.87 7.89 -24.66
C LYS A 66 0.29 8.86 -24.52
N LYS A 67 0.19 9.77 -23.57
CA LYS A 67 1.20 10.78 -23.25
C LYS A 67 2.02 10.30 -22.04
N SER A 68 3.17 10.94 -21.82
CA SER A 68 3.99 10.67 -20.62
C SER A 68 3.19 10.95 -19.35
N SER A 69 3.22 10.02 -18.41
CA SER A 69 2.51 10.09 -17.14
C SER A 69 3.46 9.88 -15.97
N HIS A 70 3.39 10.77 -14.97
CA HIS A 70 4.07 10.58 -13.69
C HIS A 70 3.18 9.86 -12.69
N ILE A 71 3.80 9.19 -11.72
CA ILE A 71 3.08 8.71 -10.53
C ILE A 71 2.52 9.91 -9.75
N THR A 72 1.27 9.79 -9.29
CA THR A 72 0.67 10.82 -8.45
C THR A 72 1.35 10.84 -7.08
N GLN A 73 1.39 11.99 -6.41
CA GLN A 73 1.98 12.11 -5.06
C GLN A 73 1.34 11.12 -4.06
N GLY A 74 0.01 10.98 -4.09
CA GLY A 74 -0.74 10.00 -3.29
C GLY A 74 -0.47 10.08 -1.79
N ASN A 75 -0.84 9.03 -1.05
CA ASN A 75 -0.50 8.91 0.36
C ASN A 75 0.98 8.49 0.53
N ARG A 76 1.82 9.43 0.98
CA ARG A 76 3.26 9.22 1.17
C ARG A 76 3.61 8.10 2.16
N TYR A 77 2.79 7.86 3.19
CA TYR A 77 3.07 6.90 4.24
C TYR A 77 2.80 5.47 3.74
N ILE A 78 1.63 5.25 3.14
CA ILE A 78 1.30 3.96 2.51
C ILE A 78 2.28 3.67 1.39
N LYS A 79 2.52 4.63 0.49
CA LYS A 79 3.46 4.46 -0.63
C LYS A 79 4.83 4.00 -0.16
N LYS A 80 5.40 4.67 0.85
CA LYS A 80 6.69 4.31 1.42
C LYS A 80 6.66 2.91 2.03
N SER A 81 5.64 2.58 2.81
CA SER A 81 5.52 1.26 3.44
C SER A 81 5.47 0.12 2.44
N LEU A 82 4.62 0.23 1.41
CA LEU A 82 4.46 -0.78 0.37
C LEU A 82 5.70 -0.91 -0.52
N THR A 83 6.34 0.22 -0.86
CA THR A 83 7.57 0.22 -1.65
C THR A 83 8.70 -0.48 -0.91
N MET A 84 8.89 -0.15 0.37
CA MET A 84 9.91 -0.78 1.22
C MET A 84 9.64 -2.28 1.40
N SER A 85 8.40 -2.67 1.68
CA SER A 85 8.02 -4.07 1.79
C SER A 85 8.32 -4.84 0.50
N GLY A 86 7.89 -4.34 -0.65
CA GLY A 86 8.18 -4.96 -1.95
C GLY A 86 9.68 -5.08 -2.23
N GLN A 87 10.47 -4.05 -1.94
CA GLN A 87 11.93 -4.09 -2.11
C GLN A 87 12.61 -5.12 -1.19
N ILE A 88 12.14 -5.27 0.04
CA ILE A 88 12.66 -6.26 0.98
C ILE A 88 12.41 -7.67 0.45
N VAL A 89 11.19 -7.97 -0.02
CA VAL A 89 10.89 -9.30 -0.57
C VAL A 89 11.64 -9.57 -1.87
N ALA A 90 11.73 -8.58 -2.76
CA ALA A 90 12.50 -8.72 -4.00
C ALA A 90 13.97 -9.07 -3.71
N ARG A 91 14.51 -8.64 -2.56
CA ARG A 91 15.88 -8.94 -2.11
C ARG A 91 15.99 -10.23 -1.30
N SER A 92 14.91 -10.71 -0.67
CA SER A 92 14.95 -11.89 0.20
C SER A 92 15.12 -13.22 -0.55
N ARG A 93 15.03 -13.21 -1.90
CA ARG A 93 15.10 -14.40 -2.77
C ARG A 93 14.14 -15.52 -2.31
N ASP A 94 13.02 -15.13 -1.72
CA ASP A 94 12.04 -16.08 -1.19
C ASP A 94 11.41 -16.87 -2.35
N PRO A 95 11.53 -18.22 -2.36
CA PRO A 95 10.99 -19.05 -3.43
C PRO A 95 9.47 -18.94 -3.55
N ALA A 96 8.75 -18.70 -2.45
CA ALA A 96 7.29 -18.53 -2.47
C ALA A 96 6.90 -17.25 -3.23
N PHE A 97 7.59 -16.14 -2.97
CA PHE A 97 7.35 -14.89 -3.69
C PHE A 97 7.78 -14.97 -5.15
N LEU A 98 8.95 -15.54 -5.43
CA LEU A 98 9.46 -15.70 -6.81
C LEU A 98 8.54 -16.55 -7.68
N SER A 99 7.81 -17.51 -7.08
CA SER A 99 6.84 -18.34 -7.82
C SER A 99 5.63 -17.57 -8.34
N LEU A 100 5.26 -16.44 -7.71
CA LEU A 100 4.09 -15.63 -8.09
C LEU A 100 4.34 -14.72 -9.30
N TYR A 101 5.60 -14.42 -9.60
CA TYR A 101 6.02 -13.47 -10.65
C TYR A 101 6.86 -14.13 -11.75
N LYS A 102 6.72 -15.46 -11.90
CA LYS A 102 7.44 -16.27 -12.88
C LYS A 102 6.68 -16.38 -14.21
#